data_AF-A0A9X8HHE0-F1
#
_entry.id   AF-A0A9X8HHE0-F1
#
_cell.length_a   1.000
_cell.length_b   1.000
_cell.length_c   1.000
_cell.angle_alpha   90.00
_cell.angle_beta   90.00
_cell.angle_gamma   90.00
#
_symmetry.space_group_name_H-M   'P 1'
#
loop_
_entity.id
_entity.type
_entity.pdbx_description
1 polymer ?
#
loop_
_entity_poly.entity_id
_entity_poly.type
_entity_poly.pdbx_seq_one_letter_code
_entity_poly.pdbx_strand_id
1 'polypeptide(L)'
;MQEAQRTPKRSYTVATKQEVLGLVEAGLVDYKNKQSQAALVEVRDKFAEEFHREYRGFGPEAIYNVDETGFYYDMPPKYIWSARGGDAKISTGEKHSLRMTAVLTVRANGDKLPILFVIRGAPGGRFETSELPLFPRGHVYAVQQKAWMDNTVWNYYLRTLLANNLSDHSVVLLD
;
A
#
# COMPACT_ATOMS: atom_id res chain seq x y z
N MET A 1 24.12 37.66 16.93
CA MET A 1 23.17 36.59 16.54
C MET A 1 23.13 36.59 15.03
N GLN A 2 23.68 35.55 14.39
CA GLN A 2 23.60 35.34 12.94
C GLN A 2 22.73 34.10 12.73
N GLU A 3 21.56 34.28 12.11
CA GLU A 3 20.69 33.18 11.71
C GLU A 3 21.22 32.57 10.42
N ALA A 4 21.83 31.39 10.56
CA ALA A 4 22.23 30.55 9.45
C ALA A 4 21.04 29.70 8.97
N GLN A 5 20.69 29.94 7.72
CA GLN A 5 19.98 29.08 6.77
C GLN A 5 19.95 27.58 7.13
N ARG A 6 18.76 26.95 7.11
CA ARG A 6 18.63 25.48 7.01
C ARG A 6 17.54 25.04 6.04
N THR A 7 17.98 24.08 5.22
CA THR A 7 17.43 23.45 4.02
C THR A 7 16.18 22.57 4.24
N PRO A 8 15.35 22.33 3.19
CA PRO A 8 14.09 21.57 3.32
C PRO A 8 14.31 20.05 3.37
N LYS A 9 13.56 19.40 4.28
CA LYS A 9 13.48 17.93 4.48
C LYS A 9 12.64 17.23 3.40
N ARG A 10 13.18 17.16 2.19
CA ARG A 10 13.07 15.98 1.30
C ARG A 10 14.32 15.97 0.43
N SER A 11 15.44 15.64 1.05
CA SER A 11 16.58 15.04 0.38
C SER A 11 16.72 13.63 0.94
N TYR A 12 16.89 12.64 0.08
CA TYR A 12 17.36 11.33 0.52
C TYR A 12 18.72 11.53 1.18
N THR A 13 18.78 11.40 2.50
CA THR A 13 20.04 11.35 3.25
C THR A 13 19.97 10.13 4.14
N VAL A 14 20.89 9.19 3.92
CA VAL A 14 21.02 7.97 4.74
C VAL A 14 21.52 8.41 6.13
N ALA A 15 20.60 8.56 7.08
CA ALA A 15 20.92 8.71 8.49
C ALA A 15 20.80 7.35 9.17
N THR A 16 21.78 7.00 10.02
CA THR A 16 21.74 5.73 10.75
C THR A 16 20.60 5.74 11.77
N LYS A 17 20.01 4.57 12.05
CA LYS A 17 18.84 4.43 12.93
C LYS A 17 19.02 5.07 14.31
N GLN A 18 20.26 5.07 14.84
CA GLN A 18 20.61 5.74 16.10
C GLN A 18 20.47 7.27 16.04
N GLU A 19 20.78 7.91 14.91
CA GLU A 19 20.70 9.38 14.77
C GLU A 19 19.25 9.86 14.66
N VAL A 20 18.40 9.06 14.01
CA VAL A 20 16.95 9.34 13.91
C VAL A 20 16.27 9.18 15.28
N LEU A 21 16.68 8.19 16.08
CA LEU A 21 16.13 7.97 17.42
C LEU A 21 16.46 9.16 18.35
N GLY A 22 17.71 9.64 18.32
CA GLY A 22 18.13 10.79 19.14
C GLY A 22 17.40 12.09 18.78
N LEU A 23 17.02 12.28 17.52
CA LEU A 23 16.27 13.47 17.07
C LEU A 23 14.77 13.43 17.44
N VAL A 24 14.21 12.22 17.56
CA VAL A 24 12.83 12.00 18.03
C VAL A 24 12.75 12.15 19.55
N GLU A 25 13.72 11.62 20.29
CA GLU A 25 13.82 11.79 21.75
C GLU A 25 14.06 13.24 22.16
N ALA A 26 14.76 14.03 21.32
CA ALA A 26 14.96 15.46 21.53
C ALA A 26 13.77 16.36 21.11
N GLY A 27 12.65 15.79 20.63
CA GLY A 27 11.43 16.54 20.30
C GLY A 27 11.53 17.48 19.08
N LEU A 28 12.58 17.35 18.26
CA LEU A 28 12.88 18.25 17.13
C LEU A 28 12.19 17.84 15.81
N VAL A 29 11.33 16.81 15.85
CA VAL A 29 10.53 16.37 14.70
C VAL A 29 9.07 16.30 15.13
N ASP A 30 8.35 17.39 14.89
CA ASP A 30 6.90 17.44 15.08
C ASP A 30 6.19 16.84 13.86
N TYR A 31 5.67 15.61 14.00
CA TYR A 31 4.87 14.92 12.98
C TYR A 31 3.44 15.48 12.84
N LYS A 32 3.04 16.51 13.62
CA LYS A 32 1.66 17.02 13.65
C LYS A 32 1.38 18.27 12.81
N ASN A 33 2.38 18.87 12.15
CA ASN A 33 2.12 20.08 11.35
C ASN A 33 1.65 19.73 9.93
N LYS A 34 0.33 19.85 9.72
CA LYS A 34 -0.28 19.82 8.39
C LYS A 34 0.31 20.97 7.55
N GLN A 35 0.96 20.63 6.45
CA GLN A 35 1.44 21.60 5.46
C GLN A 35 0.25 22.35 4.84
N SER A 36 0.46 23.59 4.39
CA SER A 36 -0.57 24.31 3.64
C SER A 36 -0.80 23.63 2.30
N GLN A 37 -2.01 23.74 1.75
CA GLN A 37 -2.31 23.18 0.43
C GLN A 37 -1.40 23.75 -0.66
N ALA A 38 -1.04 25.03 -0.57
CA ALA A 38 -0.10 25.68 -1.49
C ALA A 38 1.29 25.02 -1.45
N ALA A 39 1.81 24.71 -0.26
CA ALA A 39 3.11 24.03 -0.13
C ALA A 39 3.08 22.60 -0.71
N LEU A 40 1.96 21.88 -0.56
CA LEU A 40 1.80 20.56 -1.17
C LEU A 40 1.73 20.62 -2.70
N VAL A 41 1.08 21.65 -3.25
CA VAL A 41 1.04 21.90 -4.70
C VAL A 41 2.43 22.19 -5.24
N GLU A 42 3.22 23.03 -4.55
CA GLU A 42 4.60 23.33 -4.95
C GLU A 42 5.48 22.07 -4.97
N VAL A 43 5.37 21.21 -3.93
CA VAL A 43 6.11 19.94 -3.89
C VAL A 43 5.68 19.00 -5.02
N ARG A 44 4.37 18.91 -5.31
CA ARG A 44 3.84 18.11 -6.41
C ARG A 44 4.38 18.60 -7.75
N ASP A 45 4.33 19.90 -8.00
CA ASP A 45 4.72 20.49 -9.29
C ASP A 45 6.22 20.34 -9.52
N LYS A 46 7.03 20.59 -8.50
CA LYS A 46 8.47 20.35 -8.56
C LYS A 46 8.80 18.88 -8.82
N PHE A 47 8.13 17.95 -8.14
CA PHE A 47 8.31 16.52 -8.40
C PHE A 47 7.93 16.16 -9.84
N ALA A 48 6.81 16.67 -10.35
CA ALA A 48 6.36 16.41 -11.71
C ALA A 48 7.39 16.94 -12.74
N GLU A 49 7.92 18.14 -12.55
CA GLU A 49 8.96 18.71 -13.41
C GLU A 49 10.25 17.86 -13.41
N GLU A 50 10.72 17.45 -12.23
CA GLU A 50 11.91 16.62 -12.09
C GLU A 50 11.71 15.25 -12.73
N PHE A 51 10.56 14.62 -12.48
CA PHE A 51 10.19 13.32 -13.05
C PHE A 51 10.14 13.37 -14.58
N HIS A 52 9.41 14.33 -15.15
CA HIS A 52 9.29 14.45 -16.59
C HIS A 52 10.63 14.80 -17.25
N ARG A 53 11.51 15.54 -16.59
CA ARG A 53 12.85 15.85 -17.11
C ARG A 53 13.76 14.62 -17.12
N GLU A 54 13.82 13.88 -16.03
CA GLU A 54 14.72 12.73 -15.86
C GLU A 54 14.29 11.52 -16.69
N TYR A 55 12.99 11.24 -16.71
CA TYR A 55 12.44 10.04 -17.35
C TYR A 55 11.83 10.30 -18.73
N ARG A 56 12.13 11.45 -19.36
CA ARG A 56 11.62 11.83 -20.70
C ARG A 56 11.87 10.80 -21.81
N GLY A 57 12.89 9.95 -21.63
CA GLY A 57 13.29 8.94 -22.60
C GLY A 57 12.50 7.63 -22.50
N PHE A 58 11.68 7.47 -21.45
CA PHE A 58 10.87 6.27 -21.25
C PHE A 58 9.51 6.43 -21.94
N GLY A 59 9.14 5.41 -22.72
CA GLY A 59 7.79 5.32 -23.27
C GLY A 59 6.75 4.99 -22.20
N PRO A 60 5.46 5.23 -22.47
CA PRO A 60 4.37 4.97 -21.52
C PRO A 60 4.23 3.48 -21.13
N GLU A 61 4.73 2.56 -21.94
CA GLU A 61 4.82 1.12 -21.66
C GLU A 61 5.85 0.76 -20.58
N ALA A 62 6.80 1.65 -20.31
CA ALA A 62 7.89 1.45 -19.36
C ALA A 62 7.69 2.21 -18.04
N ILE A 63 6.58 2.94 -17.88
CA ILE A 63 6.24 3.69 -16.67
C ILE A 63 5.11 2.96 -15.95
N TYR A 64 5.33 2.62 -14.68
CA TYR A 64 4.41 1.83 -13.87
C TYR A 64 4.00 2.63 -12.64
N ASN A 65 2.71 2.64 -12.32
CA ASN A 65 2.18 3.16 -11.07
C ASN A 65 1.63 1.99 -10.24
N VAL A 66 2.05 1.90 -8.99
CA VAL A 66 1.56 0.89 -8.03
C VAL A 66 0.83 1.60 -6.90
N ASP A 67 -0.34 1.10 -6.56
CA ASP A 67 -1.12 1.63 -5.44
C ASP A 67 -1.85 0.50 -4.68
N GLU A 68 -2.09 0.74 -3.39
CA GLU A 68 -2.84 -0.15 -2.50
C GLU A 68 -4.25 0.38 -2.28
N THR A 69 -5.26 -0.47 -2.51
CA THR A 69 -6.63 -0.15 -2.15
C THR A 69 -7.26 -1.23 -1.26
N GLY A 70 -7.99 -0.78 -0.24
CA GLY A 70 -8.79 -1.66 0.59
C GLY A 70 -10.08 -2.04 -0.12
N PHE A 71 -10.30 -3.33 -0.33
CA PHE A 71 -11.53 -3.89 -0.88
C PHE A 71 -12.36 -4.55 0.23
N TYR A 72 -13.58 -4.06 0.43
CA TYR A 72 -14.47 -4.56 1.47
C TYR A 72 -15.46 -5.55 0.87
N TYR A 73 -15.62 -6.69 1.54
CA TYR A 73 -16.68 -7.64 1.18
C TYR A 73 -18.04 -7.04 1.50
N ASP A 74 -19.06 -7.39 0.70
CA ASP A 74 -20.44 -7.03 1.02
C ASP A 74 -20.81 -7.55 2.40
N MET A 75 -21.26 -6.64 3.24
CA MET A 75 -21.42 -6.88 4.66
C MET A 75 -22.79 -7.53 4.90
N PRO A 76 -22.88 -8.66 5.60
CA PRO A 76 -24.16 -9.10 6.13
C PRO A 76 -24.73 -8.01 7.07
N PRO A 77 -26.07 -7.94 7.25
CA PRO A 77 -26.70 -6.85 7.99
C PRO A 77 -26.08 -6.62 9.37
N LYS A 78 -25.71 -5.36 9.67
CA LYS A 78 -25.14 -4.97 10.97
C LYS A 78 -26.11 -5.08 12.15
N TYR A 79 -27.41 -5.08 11.86
CA TYR A 79 -28.48 -5.09 12.86
C TYR A 79 -29.42 -6.24 12.60
N ILE A 80 -29.72 -6.99 13.66
CA ILE A 80 -30.73 -8.04 13.65
C ILE A 80 -31.91 -7.53 14.46
N TRP A 81 -33.09 -7.55 13.86
CA TRP A 81 -34.32 -7.18 14.54
C TRP A 81 -34.85 -8.43 15.26
N SER A 82 -34.95 -8.37 16.58
CA SER A 82 -35.67 -9.37 17.36
C SER A 82 -37.06 -8.84 17.71
N ALA A 83 -38.04 -9.74 17.82
CA ALA A 83 -39.36 -9.39 18.34
C ALA A 83 -39.25 -8.81 19.75
N ARG A 84 -40.11 -7.86 20.10
CA ARG A 84 -40.12 -7.23 21.44
C ARG A 84 -40.42 -8.31 22.49
N GLY A 85 -39.41 -8.65 23.30
CA GLY A 85 -39.48 -9.72 24.31
C GLY A 85 -38.95 -11.08 23.86
N GLY A 86 -38.46 -11.22 22.63
CA GLY A 86 -37.82 -12.44 22.11
C GLY A 86 -36.30 -12.45 22.31
N ASP A 87 -35.71 -13.64 22.39
CA ASP A 87 -34.27 -13.83 22.58
C ASP A 87 -33.50 -13.43 21.31
N ALA A 88 -32.48 -12.57 21.44
CA ALA A 88 -31.69 -12.02 20.33
C ALA A 88 -30.45 -12.88 20.02
N LYS A 89 -30.51 -14.18 20.31
CA LYS A 89 -29.35 -15.06 20.33
C LYS A 89 -28.98 -15.52 18.93
N ILE A 90 -27.82 -15.07 18.44
CA ILE A 90 -27.23 -15.52 17.19
C ILE A 90 -26.43 -16.79 17.49
N SER A 91 -26.74 -17.90 16.83
CA SER A 91 -26.04 -19.18 17.02
C SER A 91 -24.61 -19.17 16.44
N THR A 92 -24.36 -18.33 15.44
CA THR A 92 -23.08 -18.21 14.73
C THR A 92 -22.90 -16.79 14.19
N GLY A 93 -21.86 -16.09 14.63
CA GLY A 93 -21.45 -14.79 14.08
C GLY A 93 -20.20 -14.95 13.23
N GLU A 94 -20.20 -14.35 12.04
CA GLU A 94 -19.09 -14.42 11.10
C GLU A 94 -17.96 -13.49 11.55
N LYS A 95 -16.87 -14.06 12.08
CA LYS A 95 -15.65 -13.33 12.51
C LYS A 95 -14.67 -13.09 11.36
N HIS A 96 -15.14 -13.14 10.11
CA HIS A 96 -14.27 -12.88 8.98
C HIS A 96 -13.94 -11.40 8.90
N SER A 97 -12.70 -11.12 8.57
CA SER A 97 -12.26 -9.77 8.30
C SER A 97 -12.94 -9.24 7.06
N LEU A 98 -13.65 -8.15 7.26
CA LEU A 98 -14.48 -7.45 6.28
C LEU A 98 -13.68 -6.80 5.14
N ARG A 99 -12.37 -7.03 5.03
CA ARG A 99 -11.47 -6.33 4.12
C ARG A 99 -10.39 -7.27 3.60
N MET A 100 -10.20 -7.27 2.28
CA MET A 100 -8.96 -7.68 1.63
C MET A 100 -8.24 -6.41 1.14
N THR A 101 -6.95 -6.51 0.91
CA THR A 101 -6.19 -5.45 0.23
C THR A 101 -5.94 -5.90 -1.20
N ALA A 102 -6.14 -5.02 -2.18
CA ALA A 102 -5.73 -5.21 -3.56
C ALA A 102 -4.59 -4.24 -3.87
N VAL A 103 -3.46 -4.77 -4.34
CA VAL A 103 -2.35 -3.97 -4.87
C VAL A 103 -2.43 -4.02 -6.38
N LEU A 104 -2.61 -2.85 -6.99
CA LEU A 104 -2.78 -2.71 -8.43
C LEU A 104 -1.51 -2.12 -9.03
N THR A 105 -1.14 -2.60 -10.21
CA THR A 105 -0.06 -2.01 -11.00
C THR A 105 -0.54 -1.74 -12.40
N VAL A 106 -0.43 -0.48 -12.80
CA VAL A 106 -0.92 0.01 -14.08
C VAL A 106 0.20 0.73 -14.78
N ARG A 107 0.42 0.37 -16.04
CA ARG A 107 1.36 1.08 -16.90
C ARG A 107 0.75 2.38 -17.41
N ALA A 108 1.58 3.37 -17.73
CA ALA A 108 1.08 4.66 -18.24
C ALA A 108 0.38 4.53 -19.60
N ASN A 109 0.63 3.46 -20.36
CA ASN A 109 -0.11 3.14 -21.58
C ASN A 109 -1.52 2.55 -21.34
N GLY A 110 -1.89 2.29 -20.07
CA GLY A 110 -3.19 1.74 -19.66
C GLY A 110 -3.20 0.24 -19.40
N ASP A 111 -2.11 -0.49 -19.70
CA ASP A 111 -2.02 -1.92 -19.42
C ASP A 111 -2.04 -2.19 -17.92
N LYS A 112 -2.83 -3.19 -17.52
CA LYS A 112 -2.95 -3.61 -16.12
C LYS A 112 -2.21 -4.92 -15.92
N LEU A 113 -1.33 -4.93 -14.93
CA LEU A 113 -0.67 -6.16 -14.52
C LEU A 113 -1.63 -7.03 -13.69
N PRO A 114 -1.29 -8.30 -13.46
CA PRO A 114 -1.94 -9.12 -12.45
C PRO A 114 -2.11 -8.35 -11.13
N ILE A 115 -3.23 -8.56 -10.45
CA ILE A 115 -3.49 -7.96 -9.14
C ILE A 115 -2.90 -8.86 -8.07
N LEU A 116 -2.31 -8.26 -7.03
CA LEU A 116 -2.02 -8.97 -5.79
C LEU A 116 -3.18 -8.76 -4.81
N PHE A 117 -3.79 -9.85 -4.38
CA PHE A 117 -4.77 -9.83 -3.30
C PHE A 117 -4.13 -10.29 -1.99
N VAL A 118 -4.15 -9.42 -0.99
CA VAL A 118 -3.75 -9.74 0.37
C VAL A 118 -4.99 -10.07 1.16
N ILE A 119 -5.15 -11.36 1.46
CA ILE A 119 -6.31 -11.91 2.13
C ILE A 119 -5.97 -12.11 3.60
N ARG A 120 -6.94 -11.81 4.47
CA ARG A 120 -6.75 -12.02 5.90
C ARG A 120 -6.77 -13.50 6.20
N GLY A 121 -5.72 -13.97 6.87
CA GLY A 121 -5.66 -15.32 7.38
C GLY A 121 -4.34 -15.60 8.09
N ALA A 122 -4.21 -16.79 8.65
CA ALA A 122 -2.92 -17.25 9.13
C ALA A 122 -2.07 -17.68 7.92
N PRO A 123 -0.89 -17.06 7.71
CA PRO A 123 0.06 -17.54 6.70
C PRO A 123 0.43 -19.01 6.96
N GLY A 124 0.50 -19.83 5.92
CA GLY A 124 0.68 -21.28 5.97
C GLY A 124 -0.52 -22.05 6.53
N GLY A 125 -1.65 -21.38 6.78
CA GLY A 125 -2.84 -21.98 7.36
C GLY A 125 -3.64 -22.85 6.38
N ARG A 126 -4.70 -23.47 6.89
CA ARG A 126 -5.60 -24.33 6.10
C ARG A 126 -6.22 -23.60 4.90
N PHE A 127 -6.61 -22.34 5.09
CA PHE A 127 -7.15 -21.51 4.02
C PHE A 127 -6.17 -21.35 2.85
N GLU A 128 -4.93 -20.95 3.14
CA GLU A 128 -3.88 -20.77 2.12
C GLU A 128 -3.56 -22.08 1.38
N THR A 129 -3.54 -23.20 2.10
CA THR A 129 -3.14 -24.48 1.54
C THR A 129 -4.27 -25.23 0.82
N SER A 130 -5.53 -24.99 1.20
CA SER A 130 -6.68 -25.77 0.71
C SER A 130 -7.65 -24.97 -0.16
N GLU A 131 -7.81 -23.67 0.09
CA GLU A 131 -8.82 -22.83 -0.57
C GLU A 131 -8.21 -21.91 -1.63
N LEU A 132 -7.06 -21.27 -1.35
CA LEU A 132 -6.40 -20.40 -2.34
C LEU A 132 -6.05 -21.08 -3.67
N PRO A 133 -5.65 -22.37 -3.73
CA PRO A 133 -5.42 -23.05 -5.00
C PRO A 133 -6.66 -23.13 -5.91
N LEU A 134 -7.86 -22.91 -5.36
CA LEU A 134 -9.13 -22.92 -6.08
C LEU A 134 -9.51 -21.52 -6.62
N PHE A 135 -8.77 -20.47 -6.25
CA PHE A 135 -9.07 -19.11 -6.67
C PHE A 135 -8.75 -18.91 -8.17
N PRO A 136 -9.37 -17.92 -8.83
CA PRO A 136 -9.11 -17.64 -10.24
C PRO A 136 -7.62 -17.47 -10.54
N ARG A 137 -7.15 -18.13 -11.60
CA ARG A 137 -5.77 -18.01 -12.06
C ARG A 137 -5.57 -16.65 -12.75
N GLY A 138 -4.30 -16.22 -12.86
CA GLY A 138 -3.92 -14.96 -13.52
C GLY A 138 -3.70 -13.79 -12.55
N HIS A 139 -3.92 -14.01 -11.26
CA HIS A 139 -3.61 -13.08 -10.18
C HIS A 139 -2.74 -13.73 -9.12
N VAL A 140 -2.15 -12.90 -8.27
CA VAL A 140 -1.30 -13.36 -7.17
C VAL A 140 -2.07 -13.19 -5.86
N TYR A 141 -1.94 -14.18 -4.98
CA TYR A 141 -2.61 -14.20 -3.70
C TYR A 141 -1.56 -14.34 -2.60
N ALA A 142 -1.73 -13.58 -1.53
CA ALA A 142 -0.94 -13.68 -0.31
C ALA A 142 -1.88 -13.70 0.90
N VAL A 143 -1.49 -14.45 1.93
CA VAL A 143 -2.24 -14.49 3.20
C VAL A 143 -1.46 -13.76 4.27
N GLN A 144 -2.14 -12.88 5.00
CA GLN A 144 -1.55 -12.08 6.06
C GLN A 144 -2.55 -11.86 7.19
N GLN A 145 -2.12 -11.89 8.46
CA GLN A 145 -3.05 -11.93 9.61
C GLN A 145 -4.03 -10.76 9.71
N LYS A 146 -3.63 -9.60 9.19
CA LYS A 146 -4.39 -8.35 9.19
C LYS A 146 -4.90 -7.97 7.80
N ALA A 147 -4.43 -8.61 6.73
CA ALA A 147 -4.61 -8.19 5.33
C ALA A 147 -4.00 -6.80 5.03
N TRP A 148 -2.74 -6.61 5.38
CA TRP A 148 -1.98 -5.38 5.10
C TRP A 148 -0.72 -5.74 4.32
N MET A 149 -0.21 -4.80 3.53
CA MET A 149 1.09 -4.91 2.89
C MET A 149 2.19 -4.73 3.94
N ASP A 150 2.78 -5.84 4.40
CA ASP A 150 3.98 -5.81 5.23
C ASP A 150 5.23 -6.14 4.41
N ASN A 151 6.42 -6.05 5.01
CA ASN A 151 7.68 -6.32 4.32
C ASN A 151 7.73 -7.73 3.67
N THR A 152 7.03 -8.71 4.24
CA THR A 152 7.01 -10.08 3.69
C THR A 152 6.16 -10.14 2.44
N VAL A 153 4.95 -9.58 2.49
CA VAL A 153 4.04 -9.51 1.35
C VAL A 153 4.64 -8.62 0.25
N TRP A 154 5.32 -7.54 0.63
CA TRP A 154 6.04 -6.67 -0.31
C TRP A 154 7.15 -7.38 -1.05
N ASN A 155 8.01 -8.11 -0.34
CA ASN A 155 9.08 -8.89 -0.99
C ASN A 155 8.50 -9.99 -1.88
N TYR A 156 7.40 -10.62 -1.48
CA TYR A 156 6.70 -11.60 -2.30
C TYR A 156 6.20 -10.96 -3.60
N TYR A 157 5.45 -9.85 -3.50
CA TYR A 157 4.97 -9.07 -4.63
C TYR A 157 6.08 -8.69 -5.63
N LEU A 158 7.19 -8.13 -5.12
CA LEU A 158 8.32 -7.73 -5.96
C LEU A 158 8.89 -8.90 -6.76
N ARG A 159 9.03 -10.07 -6.12
CA ARG A 159 9.67 -11.25 -6.73
C ARG A 159 8.75 -12.03 -7.64
N THR A 160 7.47 -12.15 -7.30
CA THR A 160 6.54 -13.04 -8.01
C THR A 160 5.77 -12.33 -9.09
N LEU A 161 5.52 -11.03 -8.92
CA LEU A 161 4.69 -10.24 -9.81
C LEU A 161 5.51 -9.18 -10.51
N LEU A 162 6.09 -8.23 -9.77
CA LEU A 162 6.68 -7.05 -10.39
C LEU A 162 7.89 -7.41 -11.25
N ALA A 163 8.88 -8.13 -10.69
CA ALA A 163 10.10 -8.50 -11.41
C ALA A 163 9.85 -9.28 -12.71
N ASN A 164 8.76 -10.06 -12.78
CA ASN A 164 8.41 -10.85 -13.97
C ASN A 164 7.68 -10.05 -15.05
N ASN A 165 7.18 -8.84 -14.72
CA ASN A 165 6.34 -8.02 -15.60
C ASN A 165 6.95 -6.63 -15.90
N LEU A 166 8.10 -6.32 -15.34
CA LEU A 166 8.89 -5.14 -15.70
C LEU A 166 9.64 -5.36 -17.02
N SER A 167 9.77 -4.30 -17.81
CA SER A 167 10.73 -4.25 -18.91
C SER A 167 12.14 -3.96 -18.40
N ASP A 168 13.17 -4.34 -19.17
CA ASP A 168 14.60 -4.13 -18.81
C ASP A 168 14.92 -2.68 -18.45
N HIS A 169 14.23 -1.73 -19.09
CA HIS A 169 14.22 -0.32 -18.74
C HIS A 169 12.82 0.05 -18.27
N SER A 170 12.65 0.26 -16.95
CA SER A 170 11.37 0.62 -16.34
C SER A 170 11.52 1.71 -15.29
N VAL A 171 10.47 2.52 -15.14
CA VAL A 171 10.30 3.48 -14.06
C VAL A 171 9.07 3.07 -13.26
N VAL A 172 9.22 2.95 -11.94
CA VAL A 172 8.14 2.52 -11.05
C VAL A 172 7.86 3.59 -10.02
N LEU A 173 6.62 4.06 -9.99
CA LEU A 173 6.06 4.94 -8.98
C LEU A 173 5.34 4.08 -7.95
N LEU A 174 5.75 4.20 -6.68
CA LEU A 174 5.29 3.40 -5.56
C LEU A 174 4.89 4.36 -4.43
N ASP A 175 3.72 4.15 -3.85
CA ASP A 175 3.26 4.81 -2.60
C ASP A 175 3.56 3.94 -1.37
#